data_AF-A0A9P4TDA1-F1
#
_entry.id   AF-A0A9P4TDA1-F1
#
_cell.length_a   1.000
_cell.length_b   1.000
_cell.length_c   1.000
_cell.angle_alpha   90.00
_cell.angle_beta   90.00
_cell.angle_gamma   90.00
#
_symmetry.space_group_name_H-M   'P 1'
#
loop_
_entity.id
_entity.type
_entity.pdbx_description
1 polymer ?
#
loop_
_entity_poly.entity_id
_entity_poly.type
_entity_poly.pdbx_seq_one_letter_code
_entity_poly.pdbx_strand_id
1 'polypeptide(L)'
;MVSPKSIAYYAFHPNELRSMIQWKIWHNPVHERDESKDSENLKRCFYFLTLTSRSFAAVIMELHPELLVPVTLFYLILRGLDTIEDDMTIPLEKKEPILRDFHNIIEKDGWNFQENGPNEKDRQLCVEFDKVIKEFKTLKPAYREIIADITKRMGNGMADYANNAEHNLVGVNTVKDYELYCHYVAGLVGEGLTRLFVEAGLANAALLKKPELMESMGQFLQQVNITRDIKEDLDDNRRFWPKEIWSKHVDKFEDLFKPENKQKALNCSSEMIYTALTRADDCLYYLAGLREQSVFNFCAIPQTMAIATLNACFQNYDIFEKNVKITKGEACQLMIESSQNLQLVCDVFKRYSQKIAKKNNPHDPNFLKISITLGRVEQFIESIFPSQKPPVDQKSPANVEEAEKAKKQAYEEKWDLIYMAAAVVITVLVITSSMIGVAWLAGARFDIAYVELKQQVGALLGSAEPTAVEAVKVITEKSEL
;
A
#
# COMPACT_ATOMS: atom_id res chain seq x y z
N MET A 1 6.90 20.13 5.91
CA MET A 1 6.32 21.22 5.10
C MET A 1 5.81 20.63 3.78
N VAL A 2 4.61 21.00 3.34
CA VAL A 2 3.99 20.48 2.10
C VAL A 2 4.59 21.21 0.91
N SER A 3 5.09 20.50 -0.10
CA SER A 3 5.68 21.13 -1.30
C SER A 3 4.61 21.87 -2.10
N PRO A 4 4.91 23.03 -2.73
CA PRO A 4 3.97 23.76 -3.59
C PRO A 4 3.36 22.89 -4.69
N LYS A 5 4.13 21.93 -5.23
CA LYS A 5 3.62 20.94 -6.21
C LYS A 5 2.55 20.02 -5.63
N SER A 6 2.70 19.65 -4.36
CA SER A 6 1.72 18.81 -3.65
C SER A 6 0.42 19.57 -3.40
N ILE A 7 0.49 20.86 -3.08
CA ILE A 7 -0.69 21.72 -2.88
C ILE A 7 -1.49 21.82 -4.17
N ALA A 8 -0.82 22.10 -5.30
CA ALA A 8 -1.46 22.15 -6.60
C ALA A 8 -2.09 20.81 -6.98
N TYR A 9 -1.40 19.69 -6.77
CA TYR A 9 -1.94 18.34 -7.02
C TYR A 9 -3.24 18.10 -6.23
N TYR A 10 -3.23 18.31 -4.92
CA TYR A 10 -4.41 18.03 -4.09
C TYR A 10 -5.58 18.99 -4.33
N ALA A 11 -5.35 20.17 -4.89
CA ALA A 11 -6.42 21.06 -5.34
C ALA A 11 -7.24 20.45 -6.50
N PHE A 12 -6.58 19.68 -7.39
CA PHE A 12 -7.25 18.96 -8.49
C PHE A 12 -7.68 17.54 -8.12
N HIS A 13 -7.25 17.01 -6.97
CA HIS A 13 -7.60 15.69 -6.46
C HIS A 13 -8.26 15.78 -5.06
N PRO A 14 -9.44 16.42 -4.92
CA PRO A 14 -10.06 16.69 -3.62
C PRO A 14 -10.45 15.42 -2.84
N ASN A 15 -10.79 14.33 -3.54
CA ASN A 15 -11.10 13.04 -2.90
C ASN A 15 -9.87 12.40 -2.25
N GLU A 16 -8.69 12.52 -2.86
CA GLU A 16 -7.43 12.04 -2.29
C GLU A 16 -7.05 12.86 -1.05
N LEU A 17 -7.20 14.19 -1.14
CA LEU A 17 -6.97 15.07 0.00
C LEU A 17 -7.93 14.76 1.15
N ARG A 18 -9.22 14.57 0.85
CA ARG A 18 -10.23 14.18 1.83
C ARG A 18 -9.85 12.88 2.53
N SER A 19 -9.42 11.86 1.78
CA SER A 19 -9.01 10.56 2.34
C SER A 19 -7.80 10.69 3.27
N MET A 20 -6.83 11.52 2.90
CA MET A 20 -5.68 11.82 3.77
C MET A 20 -6.07 12.56 5.04
N ILE A 21 -6.97 13.54 4.95
CA ILE A 21 -7.47 14.30 6.11
C ILE A 21 -8.28 13.38 7.01
N GLN A 22 -9.19 12.60 6.44
CA GLN A 22 -10.01 11.63 7.17
C GLN A 22 -9.14 10.62 7.93
N TRP A 23 -8.14 10.03 7.26
CA TRP A 23 -7.21 9.12 7.93
C TRP A 23 -6.40 9.82 9.04
N LYS A 24 -5.99 11.07 8.86
CA LYS A 24 -5.18 11.76 9.86
C LYS A 24 -5.94 12.31 11.05
N ILE A 25 -7.20 12.72 10.87
CA ILE A 25 -7.97 13.44 11.87
C ILE A 25 -9.03 12.55 12.53
N TRP A 26 -9.62 11.62 11.78
CA TRP A 26 -10.78 10.84 12.22
C TRP A 26 -10.52 9.34 12.35
N HIS A 27 -9.32 8.87 12.01
CA HIS A 27 -8.94 7.48 12.27
C HIS A 27 -8.66 7.30 13.75
N ASN A 28 -9.41 6.39 14.37
CA ASN A 28 -9.11 5.92 15.71
C ASN A 28 -8.48 4.53 15.58
N PRO A 29 -7.23 4.35 16.03
CA PRO A 29 -6.58 3.04 15.99
C PRO A 29 -7.37 2.03 16.83
N VAL A 30 -7.42 0.76 16.38
CA VAL A 30 -8.15 -0.30 17.10
C VAL A 30 -7.54 -0.53 18.49
N HIS A 31 -6.21 -0.49 18.55
CA HIS A 31 -5.44 -0.56 19.79
C HIS A 31 -4.35 0.50 19.79
N GLU A 32 -4.08 1.07 20.96
CA GLU A 32 -3.03 2.05 21.16
C GLU A 32 -1.90 1.47 22.00
N ARG A 33 -0.66 1.72 21.57
CA ARG A 33 0.54 1.35 22.32
C ARG A 33 0.84 2.40 23.39
N ASP A 34 1.12 1.92 24.60
CA ASP A 34 1.57 2.76 25.70
C ASP A 34 3.10 2.73 25.82
N GLU A 35 3.76 3.71 25.22
CA GLU A 35 5.23 3.80 25.20
C GLU A 35 5.86 3.97 26.59
N SER A 36 5.08 4.33 27.62
CA SER A 36 5.60 4.51 28.97
C SER A 36 6.00 3.19 29.64
N LYS A 37 5.38 2.09 29.20
CA LYS A 37 5.63 0.73 29.74
C LYS A 37 6.80 0.02 29.06
N ASP A 38 7.29 0.55 27.95
CA ASP A 38 8.27 -0.14 27.12
C ASP A 38 9.69 0.02 27.65
N SER A 39 10.44 -1.08 27.58
CA SER A 39 11.88 -1.08 27.78
C SER A 39 12.58 -0.20 26.71
N GLU A 40 13.81 0.22 27.00
CA GLU A 40 14.61 0.96 26.01
C GLU A 40 14.87 0.13 24.73
N ASN A 41 15.10 -1.18 24.88
CA ASN A 41 15.31 -2.06 23.72
C ASN A 41 14.03 -2.20 22.90
N LEU A 42 12.87 -2.30 23.54
CA LEU A 42 11.57 -2.39 22.86
C LEU A 42 11.25 -1.10 22.10
N LYS A 43 11.50 0.07 22.71
CA LYS A 43 11.41 1.36 22.00
C LYS A 43 12.32 1.39 20.77
N ARG A 44 13.52 0.82 20.88
CA ARG A 44 14.46 0.71 19.76
C ARG A 44 13.93 -0.24 18.67
N CYS A 45 13.30 -1.36 19.04
CA CYS A 45 12.63 -2.24 18.08
C CYS A 45 11.52 -1.52 17.30
N PHE A 46 10.65 -0.77 17.98
CA PHE A 46 9.59 -0.01 17.29
C PHE A 46 10.13 1.15 16.43
N TYR A 47 11.26 1.74 16.82
CA TYR A 47 11.98 2.65 15.95
C TYR A 47 12.42 1.95 14.66
N PHE A 48 13.03 0.76 14.75
CA PHE A 48 13.43 -0.01 13.57
C PHE A 48 12.24 -0.47 12.73
N LEU A 49 11.12 -0.80 13.36
CA LEU A 49 9.88 -1.11 12.66
C LEU A 49 9.45 0.08 11.79
N THR A 50 9.41 1.27 12.37
CA THR A 50 9.02 2.50 11.65
C THR A 50 10.00 2.82 10.52
N LEU A 51 11.30 2.66 10.77
CA LEU A 51 12.37 2.94 9.82
C LEU A 51 12.29 2.04 8.57
N THR A 52 12.13 0.74 8.79
CA THR A 52 12.23 -0.28 7.73
C THR A 52 10.88 -0.53 7.02
N SER A 53 9.77 -0.54 7.77
CA SER A 53 8.43 -0.92 7.29
C SER A 53 7.60 0.25 6.75
N ARG A 54 7.94 1.49 7.11
CA ARG A 54 7.26 2.73 6.68
C ARG A 54 5.74 2.67 6.92
N SER A 55 4.95 2.59 5.85
CA SER A 55 3.47 2.58 5.94
C SER A 55 2.92 1.33 6.61
N PHE A 56 3.63 0.20 6.52
CA PHE A 56 3.17 -1.04 7.15
C PHE A 56 3.43 -1.05 8.67
N ALA A 57 4.32 -0.19 9.18
CA ALA A 57 4.48 0.02 10.62
C ALA A 57 3.18 0.52 11.28
N ALA A 58 2.45 1.43 10.61
CA ALA A 58 1.17 1.94 11.13
C ALA A 58 0.15 0.81 11.34
N VAL A 59 0.14 -0.17 10.44
CA VAL A 59 -0.77 -1.30 10.49
C VAL A 59 -0.38 -2.28 11.62
N ILE A 60 0.92 -2.52 11.82
CA ILE A 60 1.41 -3.35 12.93
C ILE A 60 1.11 -2.70 14.28
N MET A 61 1.25 -1.38 14.38
CA MET A 61 1.05 -0.62 15.63
C MET A 61 -0.39 -0.67 16.16
N GLU A 62 -1.37 -1.01 15.32
CA GLU A 62 -2.79 -1.14 15.69
C GLU A 62 -3.19 -2.56 16.11
N LEU A 63 -2.27 -3.53 16.07
CA LEU A 63 -2.53 -4.91 16.47
C LEU A 63 -2.89 -5.02 17.95
N HIS A 64 -3.67 -6.05 18.26
CA HIS A 64 -4.01 -6.45 19.62
C HIS A 64 -2.75 -6.51 20.50
N PRO A 65 -2.78 -6.03 21.76
CA PRO A 65 -1.59 -5.94 22.62
C PRO A 65 -0.81 -7.26 22.77
N GLU A 66 -1.52 -8.40 22.74
CA GLU A 66 -0.93 -9.75 22.77
C GLU A 66 -0.06 -10.07 21.53
N LEU A 67 -0.37 -9.49 20.37
CA LEU A 67 0.31 -9.76 19.09
C LEU A 67 1.28 -8.65 18.67
N LEU A 68 1.09 -7.43 19.16
CA LEU A 68 1.86 -6.26 18.75
C LEU A 68 3.38 -6.50 18.83
N VAL A 69 3.87 -6.96 19.99
CA VAL A 69 5.31 -7.22 20.21
C VAL A 69 5.79 -8.47 19.46
N PRO A 70 5.12 -9.64 19.54
CA PRO A 70 5.52 -10.82 18.75
C PRO A 70 5.62 -10.56 17.24
N VAL A 71 4.62 -9.88 16.65
CA VAL A 71 4.62 -9.58 15.21
C VAL A 71 5.69 -8.55 14.85
N THR A 72 5.92 -7.54 15.70
CA THR A 72 7.02 -6.58 15.51
C THR A 72 8.38 -7.28 15.48
N LEU A 73 8.65 -8.15 16.47
CA LEU A 73 9.91 -8.87 16.54
C LEU A 73 10.05 -9.90 15.42
N PHE A 74 8.97 -10.58 15.06
CA PHE A 74 8.97 -11.48 13.90
C PHE A 74 9.35 -10.74 12.63
N TYR A 75 8.73 -9.58 12.37
CA TYR A 75 9.06 -8.73 11.23
C TYR A 75 10.53 -8.28 11.25
N LEU A 76 11.06 -7.81 12.38
CA LEU A 76 12.44 -7.33 12.49
C LEU A 76 13.46 -8.45 12.33
N ILE A 77 13.17 -9.64 12.86
CA ILE A 77 14.05 -10.81 12.70
C ILE A 77 14.15 -11.18 11.23
N LEU A 78 13.01 -11.29 10.54
CA LEU A 78 13.00 -11.62 9.12
C LEU A 78 13.60 -10.51 8.27
N ARG A 79 13.39 -9.23 8.63
CA ARG A 79 14.05 -8.09 7.96
C ARG A 79 15.56 -8.14 8.13
N GLY A 80 16.07 -8.47 9.31
CA GLY A 80 17.51 -8.62 9.53
C GLY A 80 18.12 -9.78 8.73
N LEU A 81 17.37 -10.87 8.57
CA LEU A 81 17.75 -11.99 7.69
C LEU A 81 17.80 -11.55 6.22
N ASP A 82 16.74 -10.88 5.75
CA ASP A 82 16.59 -10.30 4.39
C ASP A 82 17.74 -9.34 4.07
N THR A 83 18.07 -8.42 4.98
CA THR A 83 19.18 -7.46 4.80
C THR A 83 20.56 -8.14 4.66
N ILE A 84 20.76 -9.34 5.20
CA ILE A 84 22.01 -10.10 5.01
C ILE A 84 21.97 -10.86 3.68
N GLU A 85 20.80 -11.33 3.26
CA GLU A 85 20.60 -12.04 2.00
C GLU A 85 20.76 -11.11 0.79
N ASP A 86 20.10 -9.96 0.79
CA ASP A 86 20.09 -8.97 -0.29
C ASP A 86 21.46 -8.28 -0.50
N ASP A 87 22.31 -8.25 0.53
CA ASP A 87 23.58 -7.51 0.46
C ASP A 87 24.62 -8.24 -0.40
N MET A 88 24.77 -7.76 -1.63
CA MET A 88 25.71 -8.29 -2.63
C MET A 88 27.19 -8.02 -2.30
N THR A 89 27.49 -7.24 -1.26
CA THR A 89 28.87 -6.99 -0.81
C THR A 89 29.41 -8.09 0.10
N ILE A 90 28.54 -8.95 0.62
CA ILE A 90 28.91 -10.06 1.51
C ILE A 90 29.21 -11.32 0.68
N PRO A 91 30.42 -11.90 0.79
CA PRO A 91 30.75 -13.15 0.10
C PRO A 91 29.85 -14.31 0.51
N LEU A 92 29.52 -15.18 -0.44
CA LEU A 92 28.62 -16.31 -0.22
C LEU A 92 29.11 -17.24 0.90
N GLU A 93 30.44 -17.46 1.00
CA GLU A 93 31.07 -18.32 2.01
C GLU A 93 30.79 -17.85 3.44
N LYS A 94 30.54 -16.54 3.61
CA LYS A 94 30.16 -15.94 4.88
C LYS A 94 28.65 -15.86 5.04
N LYS A 95 27.94 -15.52 3.96
CA LYS A 95 26.49 -15.35 3.93
C LYS A 95 25.76 -16.65 4.26
N GLU A 96 26.07 -17.75 3.56
CA GLU A 96 25.35 -19.01 3.68
C GLU A 96 25.31 -19.56 5.13
N PRO A 97 26.44 -19.65 5.88
CA PRO A 97 26.40 -20.11 7.26
C PRO A 97 25.53 -19.23 8.17
N ILE A 98 25.52 -17.91 7.95
CA ILE A 98 24.69 -16.98 8.73
C ILE A 98 23.22 -17.22 8.44
N LEU A 99 22.83 -17.33 7.17
CA LEU A 99 21.43 -17.55 6.78
C LEU A 99 20.89 -18.87 7.35
N ARG A 100 21.64 -19.97 7.23
CA ARG A 100 21.22 -21.29 7.73
C ARG A 100 21.12 -21.34 9.26
N ASP A 101 22.05 -20.67 9.95
CA ASP A 101 22.12 -20.67 11.42
C ASP A 101 21.36 -19.49 12.06
N PHE A 102 20.66 -18.64 11.28
CA PHE A 102 20.06 -17.41 11.80
C PHE A 102 19.05 -17.66 12.93
N HIS A 103 18.32 -18.78 12.86
CA HIS A 103 17.41 -19.22 13.92
C HIS A 103 18.09 -19.54 15.26
N ASN A 104 19.37 -19.93 15.25
CA ASN A 104 20.16 -20.06 16.47
C ASN A 104 20.80 -18.73 16.84
N ILE A 105 21.15 -17.89 15.87
CA ILE A 105 21.71 -16.55 16.09
C ILE A 105 20.76 -15.66 16.90
N ILE A 106 19.46 -15.72 16.63
CA ILE A 106 18.45 -14.96 17.38
C ILE A 106 18.36 -15.35 18.87
N GLU A 107 19.03 -16.43 19.30
CA GLU A 107 19.15 -16.87 20.70
C GLU A 107 20.52 -16.48 21.32
N LYS A 108 21.47 -15.93 20.54
CA LYS A 108 22.82 -15.58 20.98
C LYS A 108 22.86 -14.16 21.55
N ASP A 109 23.03 -14.04 22.87
CA ASP A 109 23.06 -12.72 23.52
C ASP A 109 24.20 -11.83 22.99
N GLY A 110 23.87 -10.58 22.68
CA GLY A 110 24.85 -9.58 22.23
C GLY A 110 25.26 -9.69 20.77
N TRP A 111 24.72 -10.65 20.01
CA TRP A 111 25.03 -10.76 18.59
C TRP A 111 24.58 -9.52 17.82
N ASN A 112 25.45 -9.05 16.93
CA ASN A 112 25.21 -7.96 15.98
C ASN A 112 26.02 -8.23 14.71
N PHE A 113 25.67 -7.53 13.64
CA PHE A 113 26.31 -7.68 12.34
C PHE A 113 26.62 -6.31 11.73
N GLN A 114 27.92 -6.00 11.60
CA GLN A 114 28.41 -4.68 11.16
C GLN A 114 28.99 -4.70 9.74
N GLU A 115 29.03 -5.88 9.13
CA GLU A 115 29.74 -6.13 7.87
C GLU A 115 28.86 -5.93 6.64
N ASN A 116 27.60 -5.50 6.82
CA ASN A 116 26.80 -5.00 5.71
C ASN A 116 27.48 -3.82 5.03
N GLY A 117 27.29 -3.72 3.71
CA GLY A 117 27.72 -2.60 2.89
C GLY A 117 27.24 -1.26 3.47
N PRO A 118 28.04 -0.18 3.37
CA PRO A 118 27.72 1.11 4.01
C PRO A 118 26.46 1.77 3.44
N ASN A 119 26.04 1.38 2.24
CA ASN A 119 24.84 1.89 1.56
C ASN A 119 23.61 1.00 1.77
N GLU A 120 23.75 -0.11 2.50
CA GLU A 120 22.63 -1.01 2.76
C GLU A 120 21.58 -0.30 3.63
N LYS A 121 20.35 -0.22 3.12
CA LYS A 121 19.34 0.74 3.61
C LYS A 121 18.95 0.47 5.06
N ASP A 122 18.84 -0.82 5.40
CA ASP A 122 18.36 -1.27 6.70
C ASP A 122 19.52 -1.75 7.61
N ARG A 123 20.79 -1.48 7.24
CA ARG A 123 22.02 -1.86 7.98
C ARG A 123 21.97 -1.58 9.47
N GLN A 124 21.36 -0.47 9.89
CA GLN A 124 21.31 -0.09 11.30
C GLN A 124 20.59 -1.14 12.17
N LEU A 125 19.61 -1.85 11.60
CA LEU A 125 18.93 -2.96 12.28
C LEU A 125 19.90 -4.10 12.59
N CYS A 126 20.74 -4.48 11.63
CA CYS A 126 21.74 -5.53 11.79
C CYS A 126 22.84 -5.14 12.81
N VAL A 127 23.24 -3.87 12.82
CA VAL A 127 24.25 -3.33 13.76
C VAL A 127 23.77 -3.35 15.21
N GLU A 128 22.49 -3.10 15.46
CA GLU A 128 21.89 -3.10 16.80
C GLU A 128 20.95 -4.31 17.02
N PHE A 129 21.24 -5.42 16.35
CA PHE A 129 20.37 -6.59 16.38
C PHE A 129 20.31 -7.24 17.78
N ASP A 130 21.27 -6.94 18.66
CA ASP A 130 21.26 -7.37 20.07
C ASP A 130 20.00 -6.89 20.81
N LYS A 131 19.44 -5.75 20.41
CA LYS A 131 18.21 -5.18 20.96
C LYS A 131 17.00 -6.04 20.61
N VAL A 132 16.93 -6.52 19.37
CA VAL A 132 15.89 -7.42 18.89
C VAL A 132 15.98 -8.76 19.60
N ILE A 133 17.19 -9.30 19.76
CA ILE A 133 17.43 -10.58 20.47
C ILE A 133 16.98 -10.51 21.93
N LYS A 134 17.30 -9.42 22.63
CA LYS A 134 16.89 -9.24 24.04
C LYS A 134 15.37 -9.27 24.21
N GLU A 135 14.64 -8.58 23.34
CA GLU A 135 13.17 -8.57 23.39
C GLU A 135 12.56 -9.87 22.85
N PHE A 136 13.19 -10.52 21.87
CA PHE A 136 12.75 -11.84 21.38
C PHE A 136 12.73 -12.88 22.51
N LYS A 137 13.74 -12.85 23.39
CA LYS A 137 13.81 -13.77 24.53
C LYS A 137 12.75 -13.54 25.61
N THR A 138 12.12 -12.36 25.68
CA THR A 138 11.04 -12.08 26.64
C THR A 138 9.68 -12.59 26.17
N LEU A 139 9.56 -12.98 24.89
CA LEU A 139 8.34 -13.55 24.34
C LEU A 139 7.98 -14.89 24.98
N LYS A 140 6.67 -15.22 24.95
CA LYS A 140 6.16 -16.53 25.35
C LYS A 140 6.85 -17.64 24.55
N PRO A 141 7.16 -18.79 25.17
CA PRO A 141 7.86 -19.89 24.50
C PRO A 141 7.23 -20.32 23.17
N ALA A 142 5.88 -20.37 23.10
CA ALA A 142 5.17 -20.74 21.88
C ALA A 142 5.44 -19.78 20.70
N TYR A 143 5.47 -18.47 20.95
CA TYR A 143 5.80 -17.48 19.90
C TYR A 143 7.26 -17.57 19.46
N ARG A 144 8.17 -17.81 20.40
CA ARG A 144 9.59 -18.01 20.08
C ARG A 144 9.81 -19.22 19.19
N GLU A 145 9.15 -20.34 19.50
CA GLU A 145 9.23 -21.56 18.70
C GLU A 145 8.73 -21.34 17.27
N ILE A 146 7.58 -20.65 17.11
CA ILE A 146 7.03 -20.31 15.80
C ILE A 146 8.01 -19.44 15.00
N ILE A 147 8.51 -18.36 15.60
CA ILE A 147 9.43 -17.43 14.93
C ILE A 147 10.74 -18.13 14.56
N ALA A 148 11.31 -18.93 15.45
CA ALA A 148 12.55 -19.66 15.21
C ALA A 148 12.40 -20.71 14.09
N ASP A 149 11.28 -21.45 14.06
CA ASP A 149 10.98 -22.42 13.01
C ASP A 149 10.86 -21.75 11.63
N ILE A 150 10.09 -20.67 11.53
CA ILE A 150 9.96 -19.92 10.27
C ILE A 150 11.29 -19.31 9.85
N THR A 151 12.03 -18.71 10.77
CA THR A 151 13.37 -18.16 10.51
C THR A 151 14.32 -19.22 9.98
N LYS A 152 14.28 -20.44 10.54
CA LYS A 152 15.10 -21.57 10.09
C LYS A 152 14.75 -21.99 8.66
N ARG A 153 13.45 -22.13 8.35
CA ARG A 153 13.00 -22.56 7.02
C ARG A 153 13.29 -21.49 5.97
N MET A 154 13.03 -20.22 6.28
CA MET A 154 13.32 -19.08 5.41
C MET A 154 14.82 -18.92 5.16
N GLY A 155 15.64 -18.98 6.22
CA GLY A 155 17.10 -18.88 6.11
C GLY A 155 17.74 -20.02 5.30
N ASN A 156 17.23 -21.25 5.43
CA ASN A 156 17.66 -22.36 4.58
C ASN A 156 17.26 -22.16 3.12
N GLY A 157 16.02 -21.75 2.85
CA GLY A 157 15.56 -21.46 1.49
C GLY A 157 16.39 -20.35 0.84
N MET A 158 16.57 -19.23 1.52
CA MET A 158 17.42 -18.12 1.07
C MET A 158 18.86 -18.56 0.78
N ALA A 159 19.45 -19.40 1.64
CA ALA A 159 20.78 -19.95 1.39
C ALA A 159 20.84 -20.86 0.14
N ASP A 160 19.83 -21.69 -0.06
CA ASP A 160 19.73 -22.56 -1.24
C ASP A 160 19.62 -21.74 -2.53
N TYR A 161 18.88 -20.61 -2.50
CA TYR A 161 18.79 -19.67 -3.62
C TYR A 161 20.11 -18.92 -3.87
N ALA A 162 20.78 -18.42 -2.83
CA ALA A 162 22.04 -17.70 -2.96
C ALA A 162 23.18 -18.59 -3.50
N ASN A 163 23.18 -19.89 -3.14
CA ASN A 163 24.18 -20.86 -3.58
C ASN A 163 23.92 -21.41 -4.99
N ASN A 164 22.81 -21.05 -5.63
CA ASN A 164 22.50 -21.56 -6.95
C ASN A 164 23.23 -20.76 -8.05
N ALA A 165 24.36 -21.32 -8.52
CA ALA A 165 25.19 -20.73 -9.56
C ALA A 165 24.43 -20.44 -10.87
N GLU A 166 23.38 -21.19 -11.19
CA GLU A 166 22.53 -20.95 -12.37
C GLU A 166 21.58 -19.77 -12.14
N HIS A 167 21.05 -19.60 -10.93
CA HIS A 167 20.28 -18.41 -10.56
C HIS A 167 21.13 -17.14 -10.59
N ASN A 168 22.39 -17.24 -10.14
CA ASN A 168 23.34 -16.12 -10.20
C ASN A 168 23.68 -15.70 -11.65
N LEU A 169 23.48 -16.59 -12.64
CA LEU A 169 23.74 -16.33 -14.06
C LEU A 169 22.51 -15.92 -14.85
N VAL A 170 21.34 -16.51 -14.56
CA VAL A 170 20.13 -16.38 -15.40
C VAL A 170 18.88 -15.95 -14.61
N GLY A 171 18.98 -15.86 -13.28
CA GLY A 171 17.84 -15.62 -12.40
C GLY A 171 16.98 -16.87 -12.20
N VAL A 172 15.74 -16.66 -11.77
CA VAL A 172 14.76 -17.74 -11.58
C VAL A 172 14.44 -18.41 -12.93
N ASN A 173 14.46 -19.75 -12.99
CA ASN A 173 14.28 -20.48 -14.24
C ASN A 173 12.81 -20.75 -14.58
N THR A 174 12.11 -21.50 -13.72
CA THR A 174 10.72 -21.91 -13.97
C THR A 174 9.71 -21.15 -13.11
N VAL A 175 8.42 -21.20 -13.47
CA VAL A 175 7.35 -20.68 -12.61
C VAL A 175 7.31 -21.41 -11.27
N LYS A 176 7.67 -22.70 -11.24
CA LYS A 176 7.77 -23.46 -9.98
C LYS A 176 8.91 -22.96 -9.09
N ASP A 177 10.05 -22.63 -9.67
CA ASP A 177 11.17 -22.04 -8.92
C ASP A 177 10.80 -20.63 -8.42
N TYR A 178 10.00 -19.90 -9.18
CA TYR A 178 9.47 -18.61 -8.74
C TYR A 178 8.50 -18.74 -7.56
N GLU A 179 7.57 -19.69 -7.63
CA GLU A 179 6.65 -19.98 -6.52
C GLU A 179 7.39 -20.53 -5.29
N LEU A 180 8.42 -21.36 -5.48
CA LEU A 180 9.26 -21.87 -4.39
C LEU A 180 10.06 -20.74 -3.73
N TYR A 181 10.55 -19.77 -4.50
CA TYR A 181 11.22 -18.59 -3.94
C TYR A 181 10.22 -17.79 -3.11
N CYS A 182 9.06 -17.49 -3.68
CA CYS A 182 7.99 -16.76 -2.99
C CYS A 182 7.49 -17.51 -1.74
N HIS A 183 7.50 -18.85 -1.76
CA HIS A 183 7.22 -19.67 -0.59
C HIS A 183 8.19 -19.36 0.54
N TYR A 184 9.50 -19.46 0.30
CA TYR A 184 10.49 -19.23 1.35
C TYR A 184 10.46 -17.82 1.90
N VAL A 185 10.36 -16.79 1.04
CA VAL A 185 10.52 -15.40 1.48
C VAL A 185 9.21 -14.75 1.95
N ALA A 186 8.04 -15.30 1.59
CA ALA A 186 6.75 -14.71 1.94
C ALA A 186 5.66 -15.70 2.32
N GLY A 187 5.57 -16.87 1.68
CA GLY A 187 4.61 -17.93 2.04
C GLY A 187 4.78 -18.40 3.49
N LEU A 188 6.04 -18.66 3.89
CA LEU A 188 6.41 -18.97 5.28
C LEU A 188 6.04 -17.87 6.27
N VAL A 189 6.09 -16.61 5.86
CA VAL A 189 5.68 -15.47 6.69
C VAL A 189 4.17 -15.52 6.93
N GLY A 190 3.38 -15.84 5.90
CA GLY A 190 1.95 -16.10 6.02
C GLY A 190 1.64 -17.23 7.01
N GLU A 191 2.37 -18.34 6.93
CA GLU A 191 2.25 -19.45 7.89
C GLU A 191 2.60 -19.00 9.32
N GLY A 192 3.73 -18.33 9.52
CA GLY A 192 4.18 -17.83 10.82
C GLY A 192 3.17 -16.91 11.48
N LEU A 193 2.67 -15.92 10.72
CA LEU A 193 1.63 -15.00 11.19
C LEU A 193 0.35 -15.75 11.56
N THR A 194 -0.10 -16.69 10.73
CA THR A 194 -1.30 -17.51 11.02
C THR A 194 -1.13 -18.29 12.33
N ARG A 195 0.04 -18.91 12.55
CA ARG A 195 0.36 -19.63 13.78
C ARG A 195 0.37 -18.71 14.99
N LEU A 196 0.96 -17.51 14.89
CA LEU A 196 0.93 -16.50 15.96
C LEU A 196 -0.51 -16.09 16.30
N PHE A 197 -1.36 -15.84 15.30
CA PHE A 197 -2.74 -15.42 15.52
C PHE A 197 -3.59 -16.51 16.19
N VAL A 198 -3.40 -17.76 15.79
CA VAL A 198 -4.12 -18.90 16.38
C VAL A 198 -3.63 -19.17 17.80
N GLU A 199 -2.31 -19.11 18.04
CA GLU A 199 -1.73 -19.25 19.37
C GLU A 199 -2.22 -18.15 20.34
N ALA A 200 -2.37 -16.92 19.85
CA ALA A 200 -2.97 -15.82 20.61
C ALA A 200 -4.48 -15.97 20.85
N GLY A 201 -5.15 -16.96 20.23
CA GLY A 201 -6.60 -17.14 20.27
C GLY A 201 -7.40 -16.10 19.48
N LEU A 202 -6.76 -15.35 18.58
CA LEU A 202 -7.34 -14.24 17.82
C LEU A 202 -7.68 -14.61 16.36
N ALA A 203 -7.36 -15.83 15.93
CA ALA A 203 -7.76 -16.40 14.66
C ALA A 203 -8.33 -17.81 14.81
N ASN A 204 -9.11 -18.24 13.82
CA ASN A 204 -9.71 -19.58 13.81
C ASN A 204 -8.66 -20.65 13.52
N ALA A 205 -8.50 -21.63 14.41
CA ALA A 205 -7.58 -22.76 14.24
C ALA A 205 -7.84 -23.59 12.96
N ALA A 206 -9.03 -23.50 12.36
CA ALA A 206 -9.31 -24.10 11.06
C ALA A 206 -8.40 -23.57 9.93
N LEU A 207 -7.86 -22.36 10.06
CA LEU A 207 -6.90 -21.79 9.09
C LEU A 207 -5.61 -22.61 9.01
N LEU A 208 -5.16 -23.23 10.11
CA LEU A 208 -3.97 -24.10 10.11
C LEU A 208 -4.16 -25.37 9.27
N LYS A 209 -5.41 -25.76 8.99
CA LYS A 209 -5.73 -26.91 8.13
C LYS A 209 -5.80 -26.55 6.65
N LYS A 210 -5.55 -25.29 6.30
CA LYS A 210 -5.62 -24.74 4.95
C LYS A 210 -4.31 -24.04 4.57
N PRO A 211 -3.20 -24.79 4.45
CA PRO A 211 -1.90 -24.22 4.13
C PRO A 211 -1.89 -23.43 2.82
N GLU A 212 -2.70 -23.82 1.85
CA GLU A 212 -2.86 -23.13 0.58
C GLU A 212 -3.29 -21.65 0.75
N LEU A 213 -4.11 -21.35 1.75
CA LEU A 213 -4.63 -19.99 1.95
C LEU A 213 -3.57 -19.07 2.58
N MET A 214 -2.87 -19.56 3.61
CA MET A 214 -1.79 -18.80 4.25
C MET A 214 -0.60 -18.61 3.30
N GLU A 215 -0.32 -19.61 2.46
CA GLU A 215 0.66 -19.52 1.38
C GLU A 215 0.27 -18.44 0.37
N SER A 216 -0.97 -18.47 -0.13
CA SER A 216 -1.48 -17.48 -1.10
C SER A 216 -1.43 -16.05 -0.55
N MET A 217 -1.71 -15.83 0.74
CA MET A 217 -1.60 -14.52 1.39
C MET A 217 -0.19 -13.93 1.27
N GLY A 218 0.85 -14.74 1.53
CA GLY A 218 2.25 -14.32 1.43
C GLY A 218 2.69 -14.16 -0.02
N GLN A 219 2.43 -15.17 -0.85
CA GLN A 219 2.85 -15.17 -2.25
C GLN A 219 2.21 -14.03 -3.04
N PHE A 220 0.93 -13.70 -2.83
CA PHE A 220 0.28 -12.61 -3.55
C PHE A 220 1.05 -11.30 -3.35
N LEU A 221 1.37 -10.93 -2.10
CA LEU A 221 2.12 -9.72 -1.79
C LEU A 221 3.50 -9.72 -2.45
N GLN A 222 4.22 -10.84 -2.37
CA GLN A 222 5.56 -10.95 -2.93
C GLN A 222 5.55 -10.86 -4.46
N GLN A 223 4.61 -11.54 -5.11
CA GLN A 223 4.48 -11.53 -6.56
C GLN A 223 4.10 -10.14 -7.09
N VAL A 224 3.25 -9.39 -6.36
CA VAL A 224 2.97 -7.98 -6.68
C VAL A 224 4.22 -7.13 -6.55
N ASN A 225 5.00 -7.29 -5.47
CA ASN A 225 6.23 -6.52 -5.27
C ASN A 225 7.25 -6.79 -6.38
N ILE A 226 7.55 -8.07 -6.67
CA ILE A 226 8.48 -8.46 -7.76
C ILE A 226 8.03 -7.94 -9.13
N THR A 227 6.71 -7.89 -9.38
CA THR A 227 6.18 -7.33 -10.63
C THR A 227 6.41 -5.82 -10.71
N ARG A 228 6.16 -5.10 -9.61
CA ARG A 228 6.29 -3.64 -9.55
C ARG A 228 7.75 -3.17 -9.56
N ASP A 229 8.61 -3.88 -8.86
CA ASP A 229 9.98 -3.45 -8.56
C ASP A 229 11.00 -3.92 -9.62
N ILE A 230 10.54 -4.50 -10.74
CA ILE A 230 11.40 -5.07 -11.80
C ILE A 230 12.55 -4.14 -12.26
N LYS A 231 12.32 -2.83 -12.33
CA LYS A 231 13.37 -1.86 -12.70
C LYS A 231 14.41 -1.64 -11.60
N GLU A 232 13.96 -1.59 -10.35
CA GLU A 232 14.83 -1.46 -9.18
C GLU A 232 15.67 -2.72 -9.02
N ASP A 233 15.05 -3.89 -9.16
CA ASP A 233 15.76 -5.18 -9.13
C ASP A 233 16.81 -5.29 -10.23
N LEU A 234 16.51 -4.83 -11.46
CA LEU A 234 17.50 -4.80 -12.53
C LEU A 234 18.70 -3.90 -12.19
N ASP A 235 18.46 -2.71 -11.63
CA ASP A 235 19.52 -1.78 -11.25
C ASP A 235 20.44 -2.35 -10.16
N ASP A 236 19.88 -3.17 -9.28
CA ASP A 236 20.60 -3.92 -8.24
C ASP A 236 21.19 -5.25 -8.75
N ASN A 237 21.09 -5.55 -10.05
CA ASN A 237 21.51 -6.81 -10.70
C ASN A 237 20.76 -8.07 -10.22
N ARG A 238 19.56 -7.92 -9.68
CA ARG A 238 18.67 -9.01 -9.25
C ARG A 238 17.66 -9.36 -10.36
N ARG A 239 17.35 -10.65 -10.50
CA ARG A 239 16.45 -11.16 -11.56
C ARG A 239 15.48 -12.21 -11.00
N PHE A 240 14.28 -11.76 -10.65
CA PHE A 240 13.25 -12.64 -10.06
C PHE A 240 12.19 -13.14 -11.05
N TRP A 241 12.01 -12.47 -12.20
CA TRP A 241 11.05 -12.91 -13.20
C TRP A 241 11.54 -14.21 -13.84
N PRO A 242 10.71 -15.27 -13.88
CA PRO A 242 11.15 -16.57 -14.33
C PRO A 242 11.45 -16.58 -15.83
N LYS A 243 12.56 -17.21 -16.22
CA LYS A 243 12.96 -17.42 -17.62
C LYS A 243 11.86 -18.05 -18.45
N GLU A 244 11.13 -19.02 -17.90
CA GLU A 244 9.98 -19.65 -18.53
C GLU A 244 8.91 -18.64 -18.98
N ILE A 245 8.79 -17.47 -18.34
CA ILE A 245 7.88 -16.40 -18.76
C ILE A 245 8.58 -15.47 -19.74
N TRP A 246 9.67 -14.81 -19.34
CA TRP A 246 10.24 -13.73 -20.17
C TRP A 246 10.85 -14.21 -21.49
N SER A 247 11.39 -15.44 -21.54
CA SER A 247 12.00 -15.99 -22.75
C SER A 247 11.00 -16.30 -23.88
N LYS A 248 9.69 -16.31 -23.58
CA LYS A 248 8.63 -16.37 -24.60
C LYS A 248 8.54 -15.09 -25.42
N HIS A 249 9.06 -13.98 -24.89
CA HIS A 249 8.88 -12.64 -25.44
C HIS A 249 10.17 -12.04 -25.99
N VAL A 250 11.30 -12.27 -25.33
CA VAL A 250 12.62 -11.72 -25.67
C VAL A 250 13.74 -12.76 -25.44
N ASP A 251 14.86 -12.60 -26.14
CA ASP A 251 16.00 -13.52 -26.03
C ASP A 251 16.86 -13.27 -24.78
N LYS A 252 16.95 -12.00 -24.35
CA LYS A 252 17.67 -11.58 -23.13
C LYS A 252 16.74 -10.81 -22.21
N PHE A 253 16.90 -10.96 -20.89
CA PHE A 253 16.05 -10.29 -19.91
C PHE A 253 16.09 -8.75 -20.05
N GLU A 254 17.28 -8.19 -20.30
CA GLU A 254 17.50 -6.75 -20.46
C GLU A 254 16.75 -6.16 -21.67
N ASP A 255 16.40 -7.00 -22.65
CA ASP A 255 15.66 -6.56 -23.83
C ASP A 255 14.22 -6.14 -23.49
N LEU A 256 13.66 -6.54 -22.34
CA LEU A 256 12.35 -6.07 -21.86
C LEU A 256 12.33 -4.55 -21.60
N PHE A 257 13.48 -3.96 -21.32
CA PHE A 257 13.62 -2.55 -20.95
C PHE A 257 13.87 -1.64 -22.16
N LYS A 258 14.05 -2.24 -23.34
CA LYS A 258 14.30 -1.52 -24.58
C LYS A 258 12.99 -0.98 -25.18
N PRO A 259 12.91 0.32 -25.54
CA PRO A 259 11.69 0.91 -26.08
C PRO A 259 11.12 0.18 -27.30
N GLU A 260 11.97 -0.40 -28.15
CA GLU A 260 11.56 -1.20 -29.32
C GLU A 260 10.80 -2.48 -28.97
N ASN A 261 10.97 -3.01 -27.75
CA ASN A 261 10.30 -4.22 -27.27
C ASN A 261 9.09 -3.91 -26.36
N LYS A 262 8.61 -2.67 -26.33
CA LYS A 262 7.52 -2.23 -25.43
C LYS A 262 6.32 -3.17 -25.40
N GLN A 263 5.79 -3.57 -26.56
CA GLN A 263 4.62 -4.47 -26.58
C GLN A 263 4.94 -5.87 -26.04
N LYS A 264 6.14 -6.39 -26.31
CA LYS A 264 6.60 -7.69 -25.78
C LYS A 264 6.73 -7.63 -24.26
N ALA A 265 7.28 -6.54 -23.75
CA ALA A 265 7.40 -6.28 -22.31
C ALA A 265 6.03 -6.20 -21.61
N LEU A 266 5.05 -5.55 -22.23
CA LEU A 266 3.67 -5.49 -21.72
C LEU A 266 2.96 -6.85 -21.71
N ASN A 267 3.19 -7.68 -22.74
CA ASN A 267 2.64 -9.04 -22.78
C ASN A 267 3.29 -9.93 -21.70
N CYS A 268 4.60 -9.78 -21.49
CA CYS A 268 5.35 -10.46 -20.43
C CYS A 268 4.85 -10.05 -19.03
N SER A 269 4.68 -8.75 -18.80
CA SER A 269 4.18 -8.24 -17.51
C SER A 269 2.74 -8.69 -17.25
N SER A 270 1.93 -8.86 -18.29
CA SER A 270 0.58 -9.38 -18.17
C SER A 270 0.56 -10.85 -17.72
N GLU A 271 1.54 -11.68 -18.12
CA GLU A 271 1.69 -13.04 -17.60
C GLU A 271 2.11 -13.05 -16.12
N MET A 272 2.99 -12.14 -15.70
CA MET A 272 3.35 -11.96 -14.28
C MET A 272 2.16 -11.53 -13.43
N ILE A 273 1.40 -10.54 -13.89
CA ILE A 273 0.19 -10.04 -13.21
C ILE A 273 -0.88 -11.12 -13.14
N TYR A 274 -1.09 -11.88 -14.22
CA TYR A 274 -1.96 -13.04 -14.23
C TYR A 274 -1.57 -14.04 -13.13
N THR A 275 -0.27 -14.38 -13.05
CA THR A 275 0.25 -15.32 -12.05
C THR A 275 -0.10 -14.87 -10.64
N ALA A 276 0.10 -13.59 -10.31
CA ALA A 276 -0.32 -13.02 -9.03
C ALA A 276 -1.83 -13.08 -8.81
N LEU A 277 -2.64 -12.70 -9.80
CA LEU A 277 -4.11 -12.70 -9.70
C LEU A 277 -4.70 -14.07 -9.38
N THR A 278 -4.01 -15.18 -9.70
CA THR A 278 -4.47 -16.53 -9.37
C THR A 278 -4.56 -16.81 -7.86
N ARG A 279 -4.01 -15.94 -7.02
CA ARG A 279 -4.03 -16.05 -5.55
C ARG A 279 -5.12 -15.21 -4.88
N ALA A 280 -5.76 -14.32 -5.63
CA ALA A 280 -6.64 -13.28 -5.06
C ALA A 280 -7.88 -13.84 -4.34
N ASP A 281 -8.51 -14.90 -4.86
CA ASP A 281 -9.66 -15.56 -4.24
C ASP A 281 -9.28 -16.34 -2.98
N ASP A 282 -8.11 -16.99 -2.96
CA ASP A 282 -7.57 -17.60 -1.74
C ASP A 282 -7.33 -16.54 -0.64
N CYS A 283 -6.79 -15.37 -1.01
CA CYS A 283 -6.61 -14.26 -0.06
C CYS A 283 -7.95 -13.81 0.53
N LEU A 284 -8.99 -13.65 -0.30
CA LEU A 284 -10.33 -13.28 0.17
C LEU A 284 -10.93 -14.37 1.06
N TYR A 285 -10.70 -15.66 0.74
CA TYR A 285 -11.10 -16.78 1.61
C TYR A 285 -10.41 -16.68 2.97
N TYR A 286 -9.09 -16.50 2.99
CA TYR A 286 -8.32 -16.38 4.22
C TYR A 286 -8.87 -15.26 5.11
N LEU A 287 -9.10 -14.08 4.52
CA LEU A 287 -9.63 -12.91 5.23
C LEU A 287 -11.03 -13.15 5.82
N ALA A 288 -11.86 -13.97 5.17
CA ALA A 288 -13.17 -14.36 5.69
C ALA A 288 -13.10 -15.22 6.97
N GLY A 289 -11.94 -15.85 7.23
CA GLY A 289 -11.70 -16.66 8.43
C GLY A 289 -11.24 -15.85 9.66
N LEU A 290 -10.94 -14.56 9.50
CA LEU A 290 -10.46 -13.69 10.57
C LEU A 290 -11.64 -13.05 11.32
N ARG A 291 -11.55 -13.07 12.66
CA ARG A 291 -12.64 -12.59 13.53
C ARG A 291 -12.25 -11.37 14.36
N GLU A 292 -10.99 -11.29 14.75
CA GLU A 292 -10.47 -10.14 15.50
C GLU A 292 -10.15 -9.00 14.53
N GLN A 293 -10.61 -7.79 14.84
CA GLN A 293 -10.60 -6.65 13.93
C GLN A 293 -9.18 -6.17 13.62
N SER A 294 -8.29 -6.11 14.61
CA SER A 294 -6.91 -5.67 14.38
C SER A 294 -6.12 -6.64 13.50
N VAL A 295 -6.31 -7.96 13.69
CA VAL A 295 -5.74 -9.01 12.84
C VAL A 295 -6.33 -8.95 11.44
N PHE A 296 -7.65 -8.73 11.31
CA PHE A 296 -8.30 -8.53 10.03
C PHE A 296 -7.70 -7.32 9.29
N ASN A 297 -7.60 -6.16 9.94
CA ASN A 297 -7.02 -4.95 9.35
C ASN A 297 -5.57 -5.18 8.93
N PHE A 298 -4.79 -5.84 9.77
CA PHE A 298 -3.40 -6.20 9.51
C PHE A 298 -3.24 -7.04 8.25
N CYS A 299 -4.11 -8.03 8.06
CA CYS A 299 -4.10 -8.88 6.87
C CYS A 299 -4.74 -8.21 5.65
N ALA A 300 -5.82 -7.44 5.80
CA ALA A 300 -6.63 -6.93 4.70
C ALA A 300 -5.97 -5.74 3.97
N ILE A 301 -5.38 -4.80 4.72
CA ILE A 301 -4.80 -3.58 4.16
C ILE A 301 -3.69 -3.87 3.13
N PRO A 302 -2.70 -4.75 3.40
CA PRO A 302 -1.69 -5.09 2.39
C PRO A 302 -2.29 -5.72 1.14
N GLN A 303 -3.33 -6.56 1.29
CA GLN A 303 -3.95 -7.30 0.18
C GLN A 303 -4.72 -6.36 -0.75
N THR A 304 -5.44 -5.38 -0.20
CA THR A 304 -6.13 -4.34 -0.99
C THR A 304 -5.16 -3.37 -1.66
N MET A 305 -4.05 -3.03 -1.00
CA MET A 305 -2.96 -2.28 -1.63
C MET A 305 -2.31 -3.07 -2.77
N ALA A 306 -2.16 -4.39 -2.63
CA ALA A 306 -1.58 -5.26 -3.64
C ALA A 306 -2.44 -5.33 -4.92
N ILE A 307 -3.76 -5.54 -4.81
CA ILE A 307 -4.64 -5.53 -6.00
C ILE A 307 -4.71 -4.15 -6.67
N ALA A 308 -4.65 -3.06 -5.89
CA ALA A 308 -4.57 -1.70 -6.42
C ALA A 308 -3.24 -1.46 -7.18
N THR A 309 -2.13 -1.97 -6.64
CA THR A 309 -0.80 -1.93 -7.26
C THR A 309 -0.76 -2.74 -8.55
N LEU A 310 -1.35 -3.95 -8.58
CA LEU A 310 -1.49 -4.73 -9.82
C LEU A 310 -2.23 -3.95 -10.90
N ASN A 311 -3.34 -3.29 -10.54
CA ASN A 311 -4.04 -2.42 -11.49
C ASN A 311 -3.18 -1.24 -11.98
N ALA A 312 -2.32 -0.67 -11.14
CA ALA A 312 -1.41 0.40 -11.53
C ALA A 312 -0.30 -0.08 -12.48
N CYS A 313 0.16 -1.33 -12.30
CA CYS A 313 1.17 -1.97 -13.14
C CYS A 313 0.60 -2.55 -14.45
N PHE A 314 -0.68 -2.92 -14.46
CA PHE A 314 -1.29 -3.63 -15.58
C PHE A 314 -1.37 -2.77 -16.85
N GLN A 315 -0.82 -3.33 -17.94
CA GLN A 315 -0.67 -2.66 -19.24
C GLN A 315 0.03 -1.29 -19.14
N ASN A 316 0.98 -1.16 -18.20
CA ASN A 316 1.73 0.06 -17.95
C ASN A 316 3.23 -0.15 -18.18
N TYR A 317 3.79 0.49 -19.20
CA TYR A 317 5.22 0.35 -19.53
C TYR A 317 6.12 1.08 -18.54
N ASP A 318 5.57 2.01 -17.76
CA ASP A 318 6.33 2.76 -16.76
C ASP A 318 7.04 1.86 -15.74
N ILE A 319 6.56 0.62 -15.50
CA ILE A 319 7.22 -0.32 -14.58
C ILE A 319 8.64 -0.71 -15.02
N PHE A 320 8.94 -0.59 -16.32
CA PHE A 320 10.27 -0.83 -16.88
C PHE A 320 11.14 0.43 -16.89
N GLU A 321 10.59 1.59 -16.55
CA GLU A 321 11.31 2.87 -16.52
C GLU A 321 11.53 3.39 -15.10
N LYS A 322 10.58 3.14 -14.19
CA LYS A 322 10.57 3.61 -12.82
C LYS A 322 9.71 2.73 -11.91
N ASN A 323 9.89 2.88 -10.60
CA ASN A 323 9.03 2.23 -9.61
C ASN A 323 7.63 2.90 -9.60
N VAL A 324 6.61 2.16 -10.06
CA VAL A 324 5.21 2.62 -10.11
C VAL A 324 4.53 2.42 -8.76
N LYS A 325 3.99 3.50 -8.18
CA LYS A 325 3.35 3.46 -6.85
C LYS A 325 1.95 4.04 -6.91
N ILE A 326 1.05 3.45 -6.11
CA ILE A 326 -0.24 4.06 -5.82
C ILE A 326 -0.04 5.39 -5.10
N THR A 327 -0.96 6.33 -5.30
CA THR A 327 -0.83 7.65 -4.68
C THR A 327 -1.07 7.55 -3.18
N LYS A 328 -0.56 8.52 -2.41
CA LYS A 328 -0.77 8.53 -0.95
C LYS A 328 -2.25 8.68 -0.58
N GLY A 329 -3.01 9.42 -1.39
CA GLY A 329 -4.46 9.56 -1.21
C GLY A 329 -5.21 8.25 -1.45
N GLU A 330 -4.87 7.54 -2.53
CA GLU A 330 -5.41 6.20 -2.82
C GLU A 330 -5.05 5.21 -1.71
N ALA A 331 -3.79 5.21 -1.23
CA ALA A 331 -3.38 4.38 -0.11
C ALA A 331 -4.21 4.66 1.17
N CYS A 332 -4.40 5.93 1.54
CA CYS A 332 -5.25 6.29 2.69
C CYS A 332 -6.71 5.85 2.48
N GLN A 333 -7.26 6.00 1.27
CA GLN A 333 -8.61 5.52 0.97
C GLN A 333 -8.72 4.00 1.16
N LEU A 334 -7.75 3.24 0.66
CA LEU A 334 -7.71 1.79 0.82
C LEU A 334 -7.59 1.38 2.29
N MET A 335 -6.78 2.07 3.08
CA MET A 335 -6.67 1.82 4.52
C MET A 335 -8.03 2.02 5.22
N ILE A 336 -8.76 3.09 4.91
CA ILE A 336 -10.10 3.36 5.47
C ILE A 336 -11.12 2.29 5.05
N GLU A 337 -11.13 1.90 3.78
CA GLU A 337 -12.10 0.91 3.27
C GLU A 337 -11.80 -0.49 3.80
N SER A 338 -10.52 -0.84 3.94
CA SER A 338 -10.09 -2.19 4.31
C SER A 338 -10.08 -2.45 5.81
N SER A 339 -10.18 -1.41 6.64
CA SER A 339 -10.18 -1.54 8.10
C SER A 339 -11.56 -1.75 8.72
N GLN A 340 -12.62 -1.79 7.91
CA GLN A 340 -14.00 -1.83 8.40
C GLN A 340 -14.57 -3.24 8.44
N ASN A 341 -14.65 -3.92 7.29
CA ASN A 341 -15.21 -5.26 7.18
C ASN A 341 -14.84 -5.94 5.85
N LEU A 342 -15.11 -7.25 5.78
CA LEU A 342 -14.83 -8.07 4.60
C LEU A 342 -15.58 -7.60 3.34
N GLN A 343 -16.82 -7.10 3.47
CA GLN A 343 -17.59 -6.67 2.31
C GLN A 343 -16.92 -5.51 1.57
N LEU A 344 -16.42 -4.51 2.30
CA LEU A 344 -15.69 -3.40 1.69
C LEU A 344 -14.35 -3.84 1.07
N VAL A 345 -13.66 -4.82 1.66
CA VAL A 345 -12.48 -5.44 1.06
C VAL A 345 -12.86 -6.13 -0.26
N CYS A 346 -13.94 -6.91 -0.28
CA CYS A 346 -14.46 -7.52 -1.49
C CYS A 346 -14.84 -6.46 -2.55
N ASP A 347 -15.46 -5.35 -2.16
CA ASP A 347 -15.79 -4.25 -3.07
C ASP A 347 -14.55 -3.59 -3.66
N VAL A 348 -13.47 -3.47 -2.88
CA VAL A 348 -12.16 -3.02 -3.37
C VAL A 348 -11.61 -4.00 -4.41
N PHE A 349 -11.56 -5.30 -4.09
CA PHE A 349 -11.09 -6.33 -5.02
C PHE A 349 -11.92 -6.35 -6.31
N LYS A 350 -13.25 -6.26 -6.21
CA LYS A 350 -14.16 -6.17 -7.36
C LYS A 350 -13.87 -4.92 -8.20
N ARG A 351 -13.74 -3.75 -7.56
CA ARG A 351 -13.45 -2.48 -8.23
C ARG A 351 -12.15 -2.54 -9.03
N TYR A 352 -11.06 -3.05 -8.45
CA TYR A 352 -9.79 -3.14 -9.16
C TYR A 352 -9.77 -4.27 -10.19
N SER A 353 -10.45 -5.39 -9.92
CA SER A 353 -10.63 -6.46 -10.91
C SER A 353 -11.34 -5.94 -12.16
N GLN A 354 -12.38 -5.11 -11.99
CA GLN A 354 -13.07 -4.46 -13.11
C GLN A 354 -12.23 -3.42 -13.83
N LYS A 355 -11.39 -2.66 -13.11
CA LYS A 355 -10.43 -1.74 -13.73
C LYS A 355 -9.40 -2.49 -14.58
N ILE A 356 -8.88 -3.62 -14.09
CA ILE A 356 -7.97 -4.50 -14.84
C ILE A 356 -8.70 -5.08 -16.06
N ALA A 357 -9.91 -5.60 -15.89
CA ALA A 357 -10.72 -6.14 -16.98
C ALA A 357 -10.94 -5.11 -18.11
N LYS A 358 -11.21 -3.85 -17.77
CA LYS A 358 -11.38 -2.75 -18.74
C LYS A 358 -10.09 -2.41 -19.49
N LYS A 359 -8.93 -2.61 -18.87
CA LYS A 359 -7.61 -2.42 -19.51
C LYS A 359 -7.16 -3.65 -20.30
N ASN A 360 -7.80 -4.80 -20.10
CA ASN A 360 -7.37 -6.07 -20.68
C ASN A 360 -7.59 -6.02 -22.21
N ASN A 361 -6.52 -6.20 -22.97
CA ASN A 361 -6.53 -6.06 -24.41
C ASN A 361 -6.77 -7.42 -25.09
N PRO A 362 -7.79 -7.58 -25.97
CA PRO A 362 -8.01 -8.82 -26.72
C PRO A 362 -6.82 -9.33 -27.54
N HIS A 363 -5.87 -8.45 -27.88
CA HIS A 363 -4.63 -8.81 -28.59
C HIS A 363 -3.51 -9.32 -27.67
N ASP A 364 -3.68 -9.25 -26.34
CA ASP A 364 -2.73 -9.82 -25.39
C ASP A 364 -2.86 -11.36 -25.42
N PRO A 365 -1.75 -12.12 -25.56
CA PRO A 365 -1.78 -13.58 -25.54
C PRO A 365 -2.37 -14.16 -24.23
N ASN A 366 -2.35 -13.40 -23.13
CA ASN A 366 -2.87 -13.79 -21.83
C ASN A 366 -4.31 -13.32 -21.58
N PHE A 367 -4.96 -12.67 -22.55
CA PHE A 367 -6.28 -12.06 -22.40
C PHE A 367 -7.32 -13.01 -21.78
N LEU A 368 -7.43 -14.23 -22.31
CA LEU A 368 -8.44 -15.20 -21.87
C LEU A 368 -8.15 -15.68 -20.44
N LYS A 369 -6.89 -15.98 -20.13
CA LYS A 369 -6.47 -16.43 -18.78
C LYS A 369 -6.77 -15.36 -17.74
N ILE A 370 -6.42 -14.11 -18.02
CA ILE A 370 -6.70 -12.97 -17.13
C ILE A 370 -8.21 -12.81 -16.94
N SER A 371 -8.99 -12.85 -18.03
CA SER A 371 -10.45 -12.69 -17.97
C SER A 371 -11.13 -13.76 -17.12
N ILE A 372 -10.67 -15.02 -17.25
CA ILE A 372 -11.17 -16.14 -16.44
C ILE A 372 -10.83 -15.91 -14.96
N THR A 373 -9.58 -15.56 -14.64
CA THR A 373 -9.16 -15.32 -13.24
C THR A 373 -9.94 -14.18 -12.60
N LEU A 374 -10.13 -13.07 -13.31
CA LEU A 374 -10.95 -11.95 -12.81
C LEU A 374 -12.40 -12.37 -12.59
N GLY A 375 -12.97 -13.17 -13.49
CA GLY A 375 -14.30 -13.74 -13.34
C GLY A 375 -14.41 -14.66 -12.11
N ARG A 376 -13.36 -15.45 -11.81
CA ARG A 376 -13.30 -16.31 -10.61
C ARG A 376 -13.30 -15.47 -9.33
N VAL A 377 -12.55 -14.37 -9.28
CA VAL A 377 -12.55 -13.44 -8.13
C VAL A 377 -13.94 -12.83 -7.94
N GLU A 378 -14.58 -12.36 -9.01
CA GLU A 378 -15.95 -11.82 -8.90
C GLU A 378 -16.96 -12.89 -8.47
N GLN A 379 -16.87 -14.11 -9.02
CA GLN A 379 -17.74 -15.22 -8.64
C GLN A 379 -17.57 -15.59 -7.15
N PHE A 380 -16.33 -15.60 -6.66
CA PHE A 380 -16.04 -15.82 -5.25
C PHE A 380 -16.70 -14.75 -4.38
N ILE A 381 -16.56 -13.48 -4.75
CA ILE A 381 -17.19 -12.36 -4.04
C ILE A 381 -18.71 -12.50 -4.01
N GLU A 382 -19.34 -12.80 -5.14
CA GLU A 382 -20.79 -13.01 -5.23
C GLU A 382 -21.26 -14.24 -4.44
N SER A 383 -20.40 -15.23 -4.21
CA SER A 383 -20.73 -16.40 -3.37
C SER A 383 -20.80 -16.07 -1.88
N ILE A 384 -19.98 -15.10 -1.41
CA ILE A 384 -19.98 -14.64 -0.02
C ILE A 384 -21.01 -13.54 0.19
N PHE A 385 -21.10 -12.59 -0.74
CA PHE A 385 -22.02 -11.46 -0.71
C PHE A 385 -22.86 -11.42 -1.99
N PRO A 386 -23.94 -12.23 -2.07
CA PRO A 386 -24.80 -12.26 -3.24
C PRO A 386 -25.38 -10.88 -3.51
N SER A 387 -25.12 -10.33 -4.70
CA SER A 387 -25.81 -9.12 -5.13
C SER A 387 -27.30 -9.45 -5.27
N GLN A 388 -28.16 -8.64 -4.64
CA GLN A 388 -29.58 -8.60 -4.98
C GLN A 388 -29.71 -7.93 -6.35
N LYS A 389 -29.28 -8.62 -7.41
CA LYS A 389 -29.72 -8.23 -8.75
C LYS A 389 -31.25 -8.45 -8.74
N PRO A 390 -32.06 -7.45 -9.12
CA PRO A 390 -33.44 -7.77 -9.48
C PRO A 390 -33.39 -8.95 -10.46
N PRO A 391 -34.33 -9.91 -10.37
CA PRO A 391 -34.31 -11.08 -11.23
C PRO A 391 -34.03 -10.58 -12.65
N VAL A 392 -33.01 -11.17 -13.30
CA VAL A 392 -32.73 -10.88 -14.71
C VAL A 392 -34.06 -11.08 -15.40
N ASP A 393 -34.72 -9.98 -15.76
CA ASP A 393 -36.04 -10.02 -16.36
C ASP A 393 -35.75 -10.73 -17.69
N GLN A 394 -36.10 -12.02 -17.77
CA GLN A 394 -36.07 -12.80 -19.00
C GLN A 394 -37.17 -12.31 -19.96
N LYS A 395 -37.45 -11.01 -19.94
CA LYS A 395 -38.31 -10.35 -20.90
C LYS A 395 -37.40 -9.90 -22.03
N SER A 396 -37.68 -10.48 -23.19
CA SER A 396 -37.27 -10.01 -24.51
C SER A 396 -37.20 -8.47 -24.57
N PRO A 397 -36.28 -7.89 -25.36
CA PRO A 397 -35.90 -6.48 -25.25
C PRO A 397 -37.13 -5.58 -25.23
N ALA A 398 -37.33 -4.90 -24.10
CA ALA A 398 -38.26 -3.77 -24.06
C ALA A 398 -37.83 -2.77 -25.14
N ASN A 399 -38.79 -2.33 -25.94
CA ASN A 399 -38.63 -1.51 -27.14
C ASN A 399 -37.49 -0.50 -27.01
N VAL A 400 -36.59 -0.47 -28.00
CA VAL A 400 -35.46 0.47 -28.14
C VAL A 400 -35.86 1.92 -27.82
N GLU A 401 -37.11 2.27 -28.10
CA GLU A 401 -37.72 3.58 -27.86
C GLU A 401 -37.87 3.96 -26.37
N GLU A 402 -38.13 3.03 -25.46
CA GLU A 402 -38.22 3.31 -24.01
C GLU A 402 -36.84 3.49 -23.39
N ALA A 403 -35.84 2.72 -23.85
CA ALA A 403 -34.46 2.88 -23.42
C ALA A 403 -33.85 4.21 -23.90
N GLU A 404 -34.22 4.67 -25.09
CA GLU A 404 -33.84 6.00 -25.59
C GLU A 404 -34.55 7.14 -24.85
N LYS A 405 -35.84 6.97 -24.50
CA LYS A 405 -36.58 7.94 -23.67
C LYS A 405 -35.98 8.06 -22.27
N ALA A 406 -35.65 6.95 -21.62
CA ALA A 406 -35.01 6.96 -20.30
C ALA A 406 -33.60 7.60 -20.34
N LYS A 407 -32.82 7.36 -21.40
CA LYS A 407 -31.52 8.01 -21.60
C LYS A 407 -31.65 9.51 -21.86
N LYS A 408 -32.65 9.95 -22.63
CA LYS A 408 -32.95 11.37 -22.84
C LYS A 408 -33.38 12.04 -21.53
N GLN A 409 -34.27 11.42 -20.77
CA GLN A 409 -34.71 11.93 -19.47
C GLN A 409 -33.54 12.07 -18.48
N ALA A 410 -32.69 11.05 -18.36
CA ALA A 410 -31.51 11.13 -17.49
C ALA A 410 -30.48 12.17 -17.96
N TYR A 411 -30.41 12.45 -19.27
CA TYR A 411 -29.56 13.50 -19.83
C TYR A 411 -30.12 14.90 -19.55
N GLU A 412 -31.44 15.09 -19.69
CA GLU A 412 -32.14 16.32 -19.37
C GLU A 412 -32.07 16.65 -17.88
N GLU A 413 -32.33 15.68 -17.00
CA GLU A 413 -32.21 15.83 -15.54
C GLU A 413 -30.80 16.26 -15.10
N LYS A 414 -29.76 15.74 -15.77
CA LYS A 414 -28.37 16.11 -15.49
C LYS A 414 -28.10 17.57 -15.86
N TRP A 415 -28.64 18.05 -16.97
CA TRP A 415 -28.49 19.44 -17.38
C TRP A 415 -29.33 20.38 -16.53
N ASP A 416 -30.53 19.99 -16.13
CA ASP A 416 -31.37 20.75 -15.19
C ASP A 416 -30.68 20.94 -13.84
N LEU A 417 -30.00 19.90 -13.32
CA LEU A 417 -29.19 20.01 -12.11
C LEU A 417 -28.05 21.04 -12.26
N ILE A 418 -27.40 21.06 -13.43
CA ILE A 418 -26.31 22.01 -13.74
C ILE A 418 -26.87 23.43 -13.86
N TYR A 419 -28.00 23.63 -14.53
CA TYR A 419 -28.65 24.94 -14.65
C TYR A 419 -29.12 25.48 -13.30
N MET A 420 -29.72 24.65 -12.45
CA MET A 420 -30.10 25.04 -11.09
C MET A 420 -28.87 25.43 -10.25
N ALA A 421 -27.79 24.64 -10.30
CA ALA A 421 -26.57 24.97 -9.59
C ALA A 421 -25.94 26.29 -10.09
N ALA A 422 -25.90 26.50 -11.41
CA ALA A 422 -25.40 27.75 -11.99
C ALA A 422 -26.27 28.96 -11.60
N ALA A 423 -27.60 28.82 -11.60
CA ALA A 423 -28.52 29.88 -11.20
C ALA A 423 -28.35 30.29 -9.72
N VAL A 424 -28.15 29.31 -8.82
CA VAL A 424 -27.85 29.57 -7.40
C VAL A 424 -26.53 30.34 -7.26
N VAL A 425 -25.47 29.91 -7.94
CA VAL A 425 -24.15 30.61 -7.89
C VAL A 425 -24.26 32.03 -8.42
N ILE A 426 -24.93 32.25 -9.55
CA ILE A 426 -25.12 33.59 -10.12
C ILE A 426 -25.92 34.47 -9.17
N THR A 427 -26.98 33.95 -8.55
CA THR A 427 -27.82 34.71 -7.62
C THR A 427 -27.03 35.13 -6.38
N VAL A 428 -26.22 34.23 -5.82
CA VAL A 428 -25.34 34.55 -4.68
C VAL A 428 -24.29 35.60 -5.06
N LEU A 429 -23.70 35.49 -6.24
CA LEU A 429 -22.74 36.49 -6.74
C LEU A 429 -23.39 37.86 -6.92
N VAL A 430 -24.57 37.93 -7.52
CA VAL A 430 -25.29 39.20 -7.70
C VAL A 430 -25.65 39.83 -6.36
N ILE A 431 -26.20 39.05 -5.43
CA ILE A 431 -26.54 39.55 -4.08
C ILE A 431 -25.28 40.06 -3.37
N THR A 432 -24.19 39.30 -3.42
CA THR A 432 -22.93 39.65 -2.77
C THR A 432 -22.31 40.89 -3.40
N SER A 433 -22.29 41.00 -4.73
CA SER A 433 -21.81 42.20 -5.44
C SER A 433 -22.68 43.42 -5.16
N SER A 434 -24.00 43.27 -5.06
CA SER A 434 -24.91 44.35 -4.66
C SER A 434 -24.68 44.78 -3.22
N MET A 435 -24.48 43.84 -2.29
CA MET A 435 -24.18 44.15 -0.88
C MET A 435 -22.85 44.90 -0.74
N ILE A 436 -21.81 44.48 -1.47
CA ILE A 436 -20.51 45.15 -1.49
C ILE A 436 -20.64 46.55 -2.12
N GLY A 437 -21.39 46.69 -3.21
CA GLY A 437 -21.63 47.98 -3.87
C GLY A 437 -22.38 48.97 -2.99
N VAL A 438 -23.41 48.51 -2.25
CA VAL A 438 -24.14 49.36 -1.28
C VAL A 438 -23.24 49.75 -0.11
N ALA A 439 -22.43 48.82 0.42
CA ALA A 439 -21.47 49.12 1.46
C ALA A 439 -20.41 50.16 1.00
N TRP A 440 -19.96 50.08 -0.25
CA TRP A 440 -19.05 51.05 -0.85
C TRP A 440 -19.66 52.45 -1.00
N LEU A 441 -20.91 52.52 -1.50
CA LEU A 441 -21.64 53.79 -1.60
C LEU A 441 -21.96 54.41 -0.22
N ALA A 442 -22.12 53.58 0.82
CA ALA A 442 -22.31 54.02 2.20
C ALA A 442 -21.00 54.45 2.91
N GLY A 443 -19.86 54.49 2.19
CA GLY A 443 -18.58 54.97 2.71
C GLY A 443 -17.79 53.93 3.49
N ALA A 444 -18.06 52.63 3.30
CA ALA A 444 -17.27 51.57 3.94
C ALA A 444 -15.81 51.59 3.47
N ARG A 445 -14.90 51.69 4.44
CA ARG A 445 -13.45 51.68 4.27
C ARG A 445 -12.93 50.25 4.14
N PHE A 446 -13.01 49.69 2.94
CA PHE A 446 -12.55 48.32 2.64
C PHE A 446 -11.04 48.13 2.80
N ASP A 447 -10.27 49.21 2.81
CA ASP A 447 -8.85 49.25 3.16
C ASP A 447 -8.60 48.80 4.60
N ILE A 448 -9.44 49.23 5.55
CA ILE A 448 -9.34 48.81 6.97
C ILE A 448 -9.90 47.40 7.15
N ALA A 449 -11.06 47.09 6.57
CA ALA A 449 -11.68 45.78 6.68
C ALA A 449 -10.81 44.65 6.10
N TYR A 450 -10.07 44.91 5.02
CA TYR A 450 -9.12 43.95 4.44
C TYR A 450 -7.90 43.73 5.33
N VAL A 451 -7.38 44.77 5.98
CA VAL A 451 -6.27 44.66 6.94
C VAL A 451 -6.70 43.91 8.19
N GLU A 452 -7.92 44.15 8.68
CA GLU A 452 -8.50 43.50 9.86
C GLU A 452 -8.82 42.02 9.59
N LEU A 453 -9.36 41.70 8.41
CA LEU A 453 -9.55 40.31 7.95
C LEU A 453 -8.22 39.58 7.81
N LYS A 454 -7.19 40.24 7.27
CA LYS A 454 -5.83 39.67 7.15
C LYS A 454 -5.17 39.46 8.51
N GLN A 455 -5.43 40.34 9.49
CA GLN A 455 -5.01 40.17 10.88
C GLN A 455 -5.76 39.04 11.59
N GLN A 456 -7.08 38.93 11.41
CA GLN A 456 -7.87 37.83 12.01
C GLN A 456 -7.51 36.47 11.42
N VAL A 457 -7.30 36.40 10.10
CA VAL A 457 -6.82 35.18 9.43
C VAL A 457 -5.36 34.86 9.83
N GLY A 458 -4.51 35.88 10.02
CA GLY A 458 -3.16 35.71 10.55
C GLY A 458 -3.12 35.23 12.02
N ALA A 459 -4.07 35.68 12.84
CA ALA A 459 -4.24 35.23 14.23
C ALA A 459 -4.78 33.79 14.32
N LEU A 460 -5.69 33.41 13.42
CA LEU A 460 -6.19 32.03 13.27
C LEU A 460 -5.13 31.06 12.74
N LEU A 461 -4.14 31.55 11.98
CA LEU A 461 -3.05 30.76 11.40
C LEU A 461 -1.74 30.85 12.21
N GLY A 462 -1.75 31.51 13.38
CA GLY A 462 -0.67 31.45 14.36
C GLY A 462 0.62 32.20 14.01
N SER A 463 0.54 33.30 13.24
CA SER A 463 1.73 34.11 12.94
C SER A 463 1.45 35.62 12.96
N ALA A 464 1.83 36.30 14.05
CA ALA A 464 2.50 37.62 14.00
C ALA A 464 2.82 38.16 15.41
N GLU A 465 4.07 38.58 15.63
CA GLU A 465 4.51 39.53 16.67
C GLU A 465 4.05 40.97 16.34
N PRO A 466 3.93 41.87 17.34
CA PRO A 466 3.47 43.23 17.11
C PRO A 466 4.63 44.17 16.78
N THR A 467 4.52 44.95 15.69
CA THR A 467 5.35 46.14 15.47
C THR A 467 4.50 47.41 15.45
N ALA A 468 5.09 48.44 16.06
CA ALA A 468 4.46 49.66 16.54
C ALA A 468 3.96 50.60 15.43
N VAL A 469 2.93 51.37 15.79
CA VAL A 469 2.31 52.43 15.00
C VAL A 469 3.24 53.65 14.93
N GLU A 470 3.69 54.03 13.72
CA GLU A 470 4.28 55.34 13.45
C GLU A 470 3.19 56.33 13.02
N ALA A 471 3.03 57.40 13.81
CA ALA A 471 2.12 58.50 13.56
C ALA A 471 2.60 59.38 12.39
N VAL A 472 1.76 59.53 11.36
CA VAL A 472 2.03 60.48 10.27
C VAL A 472 1.61 61.90 10.69
N LYS A 473 2.59 62.80 10.65
CA LYS A 473 2.49 64.25 10.93
C LYS A 473 1.48 64.97 10.06
N VAL A 474 0.69 65.83 10.70
CA VAL A 474 -0.10 66.91 10.10
C VAL A 474 0.84 68.01 9.62
N ILE A 475 0.82 68.32 8.32
CA ILE A 475 1.35 69.59 7.78
C ILE A 475 0.14 70.49 7.50
N THR A 476 -0.11 71.42 8.41
CA THR A 476 -0.95 72.60 8.15
C THR A 476 -0.07 73.67 7.51
N GLU A 477 -0.29 73.94 6.23
CA GLU A 477 0.09 75.21 5.61
C GLU A 477 -0.80 76.32 6.20
N LYS A 478 -0.18 77.29 6.89
CA LYS A 478 -0.78 78.60 7.14
C LYS A 478 -0.10 79.60 6.20
N SER A 479 -0.91 80.24 5.38
CA SER A 479 -0.56 81.46 4.64
C SER A 479 -1.10 82.68 5.39
N GLU A 480 -0.38 83.78 5.21
CA GLU A 480 -0.73 85.20 5.44
C GLU A 480 -0.26 85.87 6.75
N LEU A 481 0.84 86.62 6.56
CA LEU A 481 1.35 87.81 7.29
C LEU A 481 1.98 87.64 8.68
#